data_AF-A0A6J6DM61-F1
#
_entry.id   AF-A0A6J6DM61-F1
#
_cell.length_a   1.000
_cell.length_b   1.000
_cell.length_c   1.000
_cell.angle_alpha   90.00
_cell.angle_beta   90.00
_cell.angle_gamma   90.00
#
_symmetry.space_group_name_H-M   'P 1'
#
loop_
_entity.id
_entity.type
_entity.pdbx_description
1 polymer ?
#
loop_
_entity_poly.entity_id
_entity_poly.type
_entity_poly.pdbx_seq_one_letter_code
_entity_poly.pdbx_strand_id
1 'polypeptide(L)'
;MKLTDEEVAEQVDALRIRFGTLSEVEKVVETGDFVAIDLQATVGGKEVEGGEAKNVSYEVGKNNMIDGLDEALVGMNKGESKKFEAPLQGASEGEIGEIEVTLIAVKHRDLPPLDDDFAKKASEFETLAELNADVRERLLRLKQLEQGAQARDKLVEHLMQSVEVVVPESLVSDGVHDHLEKEGRLEDDVHRTEVTDEMTLSFKHDFLMDAIVKAEQVQVSESELSEYIVRTASRYGMAPRDFANEIAKAGQIGSIFADVARAKALAVVLERIDVKDASGKKVDLTELRPKSAIQDPEPNE
;
A
#
# COMPACT_ATOMS: atom_id res chain seq x y z
N MET A 1 19.22 -1.48 -1.95
CA MET A 1 19.00 -0.81 -0.65
C MET A 1 19.43 -1.76 0.43
N LYS A 2 20.36 -1.37 1.32
CA LYS A 2 20.80 -2.23 2.41
C LYS A 2 19.73 -2.22 3.51
N LEU A 3 19.43 -3.38 4.08
CA LEU A 3 18.65 -3.45 5.32
C LEU A 3 19.55 -3.08 6.49
N THR A 4 19.11 -2.14 7.32
CA THR A 4 19.83 -1.76 8.54
C THR A 4 19.28 -2.51 9.76
N ASP A 5 20.08 -2.60 10.82
CA ASP A 5 19.60 -3.17 12.09
C ASP A 5 18.55 -2.27 12.76
N GLU A 6 18.59 -0.97 12.47
CA GLU A 6 17.58 0.01 12.91
C GLU A 6 16.20 -0.28 12.31
N GLU A 7 16.12 -0.59 11.01
CA GLU A 7 14.85 -0.97 10.36
C GLU A 7 14.27 -2.26 10.97
N VAL A 8 15.11 -3.22 11.37
CA VAL A 8 14.66 -4.43 12.07
C VAL A 8 14.15 -4.06 13.47
N ALA A 9 14.90 -3.25 14.20
CA ALA A 9 14.54 -2.80 15.54
C ALA A 9 13.21 -2.02 15.53
N GLU A 10 12.99 -1.14 14.56
CA GLU A 10 11.74 -0.39 14.39
C GLU A 10 10.53 -1.31 14.19
N GLN A 11 10.66 -2.36 13.38
CA GLN A 11 9.57 -3.33 13.19
C GLN A 11 9.30 -4.16 14.45
N VAL A 12 10.34 -4.55 15.18
CA VAL A 12 10.20 -5.27 16.45
C VAL A 12 9.58 -4.36 17.52
N ASP A 13 9.97 -3.09 17.59
CA ASP A 13 9.37 -2.11 18.50
C ASP A 13 7.91 -1.81 18.10
N ALA A 14 7.58 -1.74 16.81
CA ALA A 14 6.21 -1.61 16.35
C ALA A 14 5.33 -2.81 16.77
N LEU A 15 5.89 -4.03 16.79
CA LEU A 15 5.22 -5.20 17.35
C LEU A 15 5.08 -5.07 18.87
N ARG A 16 6.16 -4.68 19.56
CA ARG A 16 6.22 -4.50 21.02
C ARG A 16 5.19 -3.52 21.53
N ILE A 17 4.97 -2.42 20.80
CA ILE A 17 3.97 -1.41 21.09
C ILE A 17 2.57 -2.01 21.25
N ARG A 18 2.22 -3.04 20.46
CA ARG A 18 0.90 -3.71 20.52
C ARG A 18 0.70 -4.53 21.80
N PHE A 19 1.78 -4.88 22.49
CA PHE A 19 1.77 -5.62 23.75
C PHE A 19 2.03 -4.73 24.96
N GLY A 20 2.13 -3.41 24.76
CA GLY A 20 2.23 -2.46 25.84
C GLY A 20 0.98 -2.44 26.72
N THR A 21 1.18 -2.20 28.01
CA THR A 21 0.10 -2.00 28.98
C THR A 21 -0.03 -0.52 29.28
N LEU A 22 -1.25 -0.07 29.58
CA LEU A 22 -1.49 1.32 29.98
C LEU A 22 -1.56 1.43 31.50
N SER A 23 -0.69 2.24 32.09
CA SER A 23 -0.71 2.59 33.51
C SER A 23 -1.12 4.04 33.71
N GLU A 24 -2.01 4.32 34.66
CA GLU A 24 -2.34 5.71 35.01
C GLU A 24 -1.12 6.43 35.61
N VAL A 25 -0.94 7.68 35.20
CA VAL A 25 0.14 8.56 35.64
C VAL A 25 -0.40 9.95 35.96
N GLU A 26 0.16 10.61 36.98
CA GLU A 26 -0.17 12.00 37.30
C GLU A 26 0.81 12.94 36.59
N LYS A 27 0.42 13.40 35.40
CA LYS A 27 1.13 14.40 34.60
C LYS A 27 0.15 15.25 33.79
N VAL A 28 0.66 16.33 33.24
CA VAL A 28 0.00 17.10 32.19
C VAL A 28 0.03 16.27 30.90
N VAL A 29 -1.05 16.32 30.10
CA VAL A 29 -1.12 15.62 28.82
C VAL A 29 -0.11 16.16 27.81
N GLU A 30 0.64 15.24 27.20
CA GLU A 30 1.54 15.49 26.08
C GLU A 30 1.18 14.60 24.87
N THR A 31 1.67 14.96 23.69
CA THR A 31 1.55 14.12 22.49
C THR A 31 2.17 12.73 22.74
N GLY A 32 1.44 11.67 22.38
CA GLY A 32 1.84 10.28 22.57
C GLY A 32 1.34 9.65 23.88
N ASP A 33 0.78 10.44 24.81
CA ASP A 33 0.10 9.88 25.97
C ASP A 33 -1.22 9.22 25.56
N PHE A 34 -1.62 8.18 26.30
CA PHE A 34 -2.98 7.67 26.25
C PHE A 34 -3.82 8.40 27.29
N VAL A 35 -5.03 8.78 26.94
CA VAL A 35 -5.96 9.43 27.86
C VAL A 35 -7.27 8.65 27.93
N ALA A 36 -7.92 8.70 29.09
CA ALA A 36 -9.34 8.39 29.21
C ALA A 36 -10.11 9.70 29.20
N ILE A 37 -11.05 9.86 28.28
CA ILE A 37 -11.81 11.10 28.10
C ILE A 37 -13.32 10.83 28.05
N ASP A 38 -14.08 11.80 28.51
CA ASP A 38 -15.50 11.91 28.23
C ASP A 38 -15.69 13.00 27.18
N LEU A 39 -16.57 12.76 26.22
CA LEU A 39 -16.90 13.67 25.11
C LEU A 39 -18.40 13.92 25.09
N GLN A 40 -18.77 15.17 24.84
CA GLN A 40 -20.16 15.59 24.68
C GLN A 40 -20.26 16.64 23.57
N ALA A 41 -21.05 16.34 22.54
CA ALA A 41 -21.29 17.23 21.41
C ALA A 41 -22.66 17.92 21.52
N THR A 42 -22.70 19.20 21.20
CA THR A 42 -23.91 20.02 21.17
C THR A 42 -23.97 20.88 19.90
N VAL A 43 -25.19 21.12 19.39
CA VAL A 43 -25.45 22.08 18.30
C VAL A 43 -26.51 23.07 18.77
N GLY A 44 -26.18 24.37 18.71
CA GLY A 44 -27.09 25.43 19.17
C GLY A 44 -27.48 25.28 20.65
N GLY A 45 -26.60 24.73 21.48
CA GLY A 45 -26.83 24.46 22.90
C GLY A 45 -27.70 23.25 23.21
N LYS A 46 -28.02 22.41 22.21
CA LYS A 46 -28.74 21.13 22.42
C LYS A 46 -27.82 19.96 22.15
N GLU A 47 -27.90 18.94 22.99
CA GLU A 47 -27.18 17.68 22.79
C GLU A 47 -27.56 17.02 21.47
N VAL A 48 -26.57 16.42 20.83
CA VAL A 48 -26.76 15.65 19.60
C VAL A 48 -26.97 14.18 19.95
N GLU A 49 -27.94 13.53 19.33
CA GLU A 49 -28.18 12.10 19.52
C GLU A 49 -26.94 11.29 19.07
N GLY A 50 -26.38 10.48 19.96
CA GLY A 50 -25.10 9.77 19.71
C GLY A 50 -23.84 10.63 19.85
N GLY A 51 -23.98 11.91 20.24
CA GLY A 51 -22.87 12.84 20.46
C GLY A 51 -22.18 12.72 21.82
N GLU A 52 -22.49 11.71 22.62
CA GLU A 52 -21.89 11.47 23.94
C GLU A 52 -21.06 10.18 23.91
N ALA A 53 -19.84 10.24 24.45
CA ALA A 53 -18.99 9.07 24.64
C ALA A 53 -18.27 9.16 26.00
N LYS A 54 -18.31 8.10 26.80
CA LYS A 54 -17.69 8.07 28.13
C LYS A 54 -16.51 7.10 28.19
N ASN A 55 -15.50 7.46 28.98
CA ASN A 55 -14.28 6.70 29.23
C ASN A 55 -13.62 6.20 27.94
N VAL A 56 -13.63 7.03 26.90
CA VAL A 56 -12.98 6.70 25.64
C VAL A 56 -11.47 6.72 25.86
N SER A 57 -10.81 5.63 25.46
CA SER A 57 -9.34 5.59 25.43
C SER A 57 -8.86 6.17 24.11
N TYR A 58 -8.01 7.19 24.18
CA TYR A 58 -7.49 7.90 23.01
C TYR A 58 -5.98 8.13 23.12
N GLU A 59 -5.24 8.01 22.02
CA GLU A 59 -3.80 8.32 21.96
C GLU A 59 -3.62 9.71 21.36
N VAL A 60 -3.12 10.65 22.16
CA VAL A 60 -3.03 12.06 21.79
C VAL A 60 -2.02 12.25 20.65
N GLY A 61 -2.43 12.93 19.58
CA GLY A 61 -1.62 13.19 18.39
C GLY A 61 -1.87 12.22 17.23
N LYS A 62 -2.82 11.28 17.33
CA LYS A 62 -3.19 10.39 16.22
C LYS A 62 -4.08 11.05 15.18
N ASN A 63 -4.75 12.15 15.53
CA ASN A 63 -5.71 12.86 14.69
C ASN A 63 -6.69 11.93 13.94
N ASN A 64 -7.21 10.91 14.64
CA ASN A 64 -8.06 9.86 14.05
C ASN A 64 -9.44 9.77 14.67
N MET A 65 -9.80 10.69 15.57
CA MET A 65 -11.08 10.69 16.26
C MET A 65 -11.93 11.92 15.88
N ILE A 66 -11.52 13.12 16.29
CA ILE A 66 -12.23 14.38 16.03
C ILE A 66 -11.17 15.46 15.77
N ASP A 67 -11.34 16.25 14.71
CA ASP A 67 -10.47 17.38 14.40
C ASP A 67 -10.46 18.39 15.55
N GLY A 68 -9.28 18.84 16.00
CA GLY A 68 -9.14 19.78 17.12
C GLY A 68 -9.06 19.13 18.51
N LEU A 69 -9.31 17.82 18.61
CA LEU A 69 -9.25 17.10 19.89
C LEU A 69 -7.83 17.07 20.48
N ASP A 70 -6.82 16.89 19.63
CA ASP A 70 -5.42 16.83 20.06
C ASP A 70 -4.98 18.16 20.69
N GLU A 71 -5.29 19.29 20.03
CA GLU A 71 -4.97 20.63 20.52
C GLU A 71 -5.72 20.97 21.81
N ALA A 72 -6.95 20.48 21.96
CA ALA A 72 -7.70 20.64 23.20
C ALA A 72 -7.01 19.87 24.35
N LEU A 73 -6.62 18.62 24.12
CA LEU A 73 -6.09 17.73 25.15
C LEU A 73 -4.70 18.11 25.65
N VAL A 74 -3.79 18.53 24.75
CA VAL A 74 -2.42 18.88 25.15
C VAL A 74 -2.43 19.99 26.22
N GLY A 75 -1.65 19.78 27.27
CA GLY A 75 -1.56 20.72 28.38
C GLY A 75 -2.65 20.56 29.45
N MET A 76 -3.62 19.66 29.29
CA MET A 76 -4.67 19.44 30.30
C MET A 76 -4.17 18.63 31.51
N ASN A 77 -4.73 18.93 32.69
CA ASN A 77 -4.63 18.10 33.89
C ASN A 77 -5.87 17.23 34.09
N LYS A 78 -5.70 16.09 34.78
CA LYS A 78 -6.82 15.22 35.15
C LYS A 78 -7.95 16.02 35.83
N GLY A 79 -9.17 15.82 35.35
CA GLY A 79 -10.40 16.48 35.80
C GLY A 79 -10.72 17.80 35.10
N GLU A 80 -9.83 18.32 34.24
CA GLU A 80 -10.12 19.51 33.45
C GLU A 80 -11.05 19.21 32.27
N SER A 81 -11.81 20.22 31.87
CA SER A 81 -12.65 20.18 30.68
C SER A 81 -12.33 21.37 29.76
N LYS A 82 -12.39 21.15 28.45
CA LYS A 82 -12.25 22.19 27.43
C LYS A 82 -13.31 22.01 26.36
N LYS A 83 -13.65 23.11 25.71
CA LYS A 83 -14.60 23.15 24.61
C LYS A 83 -13.90 23.59 23.33
N PHE A 84 -14.27 22.96 22.23
CA PHE A 84 -13.78 23.29 20.89
C PHE A 84 -14.86 22.98 19.85
N GLU A 85 -14.75 23.58 18.67
CA GLU A 85 -15.70 23.38 17.58
C GLU A 85 -15.11 22.40 16.55
N ALA A 86 -15.91 21.44 16.09
CA ALA A 86 -15.51 20.50 15.05
C ALA A 86 -16.72 20.04 14.21
N PRO A 87 -16.50 19.59 12.96
CA PRO A 87 -17.56 18.96 12.17
C PRO A 87 -18.03 17.66 12.82
N LEU A 88 -19.36 17.44 12.86
CA LEU A 88 -19.93 16.23 13.44
C LEU A 88 -20.16 15.14 12.39
N GLN A 89 -19.63 13.94 12.63
CA GLN A 89 -19.91 12.78 11.78
C GLN A 89 -21.38 12.35 11.94
N GLY A 90 -22.10 12.21 10.82
CA GLY A 90 -23.52 11.80 10.81
C GLY A 90 -24.53 12.95 10.92
N ALA A 91 -24.08 14.19 11.07
CA ALA A 91 -24.91 15.39 10.94
C ALA A 91 -25.07 15.82 9.48
N SER A 92 -25.86 16.86 9.22
CA SER A 92 -25.98 17.40 7.86
C SER A 92 -24.60 17.88 7.38
N GLU A 93 -24.29 17.71 6.09
CA GLU A 93 -22.97 18.04 5.53
C GLU A 93 -22.59 19.51 5.86
N GLY A 94 -21.51 19.70 6.62
CA GLY A 94 -21.02 21.01 7.05
C GLY A 94 -21.55 21.54 8.39
N GLU A 95 -22.30 20.75 9.15
CA GLU A 95 -22.76 21.14 10.49
C GLU A 95 -21.63 21.05 11.53
N ILE A 96 -21.26 22.19 12.12
CA ILE A 96 -20.24 22.32 13.16
C ILE A 96 -20.91 22.23 14.53
N GLY A 97 -20.41 21.35 15.39
CA GLY A 97 -20.85 21.21 16.78
C GLY A 97 -19.81 21.75 17.76
N GLU A 98 -20.27 22.22 18.93
CA GLU A 98 -19.43 22.48 20.09
C GLU A 98 -19.23 21.16 20.84
N ILE A 99 -17.98 20.74 21.01
CA ILE A 99 -17.57 19.51 21.68
C ILE A 99 -16.89 19.89 22.98
N GLU A 100 -17.41 19.36 24.08
CA GLU A 100 -16.78 19.40 25.39
C GLU A 100 -16.02 18.10 25.62
N VAL A 101 -14.71 18.21 25.87
CA VAL A 101 -13.86 17.11 26.28
C VAL A 101 -13.51 17.26 27.74
N THR A 102 -13.69 16.20 28.53
CA THR A 102 -13.28 16.11 29.93
C THR A 102 -12.21 15.05 30.09
N LEU A 103 -11.07 15.41 30.68
CA LEU A 103 -9.96 14.50 30.90
C LEU A 103 -10.17 13.69 32.19
N ILE A 104 -10.38 12.39 32.06
CA ILE A 104 -10.63 11.48 33.20
C ILE A 104 -9.32 10.92 33.77
N ALA A 105 -8.37 10.54 32.90
CA ALA A 105 -7.07 10.05 33.32
C ALA A 105 -6.03 10.23 32.21
N VAL A 106 -4.77 10.42 32.62
CA VAL A 106 -3.60 10.30 31.74
C VAL A 106 -2.95 8.95 32.01
N LYS A 107 -2.59 8.25 30.95
CA LYS A 107 -1.99 6.92 30.98
C LYS A 107 -0.71 6.91 30.17
N HIS A 108 0.32 6.35 30.78
CA HIS A 108 1.57 6.04 30.10
C HIS A 108 1.50 4.61 29.55
N ARG A 109 2.10 4.38 28.38
CA ARG A 109 2.21 3.04 27.79
C ARG A 109 3.52 2.39 28.23
N ASP A 110 3.44 1.47 29.18
CA ASP A 110 4.54 0.62 29.58
C ASP A 110 4.75 -0.47 28.52
N LEU A 111 5.93 -0.47 27.90
CA LEU A 111 6.29 -1.51 26.96
C LEU A 111 6.95 -2.68 27.69
N PRO A 112 6.57 -3.94 27.40
CA PRO A 112 7.27 -5.09 27.97
C PRO A 112 8.76 -5.05 27.61
N PRO A 113 9.69 -5.58 28.42
CA PRO A 113 11.08 -5.69 28.00
C PRO A 113 11.21 -6.45 26.68
N LEU A 114 12.20 -6.09 25.85
CA LEU A 114 12.55 -6.88 24.66
C LEU A 114 13.50 -7.99 25.09
N ASP A 115 12.94 -9.16 25.37
CA ASP A 115 13.64 -10.38 25.75
C ASP A 115 12.97 -11.62 25.15
N ASP A 116 13.46 -12.80 25.51
CA ASP A 116 12.93 -14.09 25.03
C ASP A 116 11.48 -14.34 25.50
N ASP A 117 11.08 -13.79 26.64
CA ASP A 117 9.70 -13.91 27.12
C ASP A 117 8.74 -13.07 26.27
N PHE A 118 9.18 -11.89 25.82
CA PHE A 118 8.44 -11.12 24.82
C PHE A 118 8.31 -11.87 23.50
N ALA A 119 9.38 -12.48 23.00
CA ALA A 119 9.35 -13.23 21.74
C ALA A 119 8.31 -14.37 21.77
N LYS A 120 8.29 -15.16 22.85
CA LYS A 120 7.32 -16.24 23.07
C LYS A 120 5.87 -15.75 23.16
N LYS A 121 5.67 -14.56 23.73
CA LYS A 121 4.34 -13.96 23.87
C LYS A 121 3.83 -13.36 22.57
N ALA A 122 4.72 -12.77 21.78
CA ALA A 122 4.37 -11.98 20.60
C ALA A 122 4.44 -12.76 19.28
N SER A 123 5.03 -13.97 19.28
CA SER A 123 5.29 -14.75 18.08
C SER A 123 5.35 -16.25 18.36
N GLU A 124 5.65 -17.03 17.33
CA GLU A 124 5.89 -18.48 17.41
C GLU A 124 7.34 -18.85 17.81
N PHE A 125 8.20 -17.86 18.04
CA PHE A 125 9.61 -18.05 18.32
C PHE A 125 9.92 -18.14 19.82
N GLU A 126 10.97 -18.88 20.18
CA GLU A 126 11.39 -19.09 21.57
C GLU A 126 12.35 -18.00 22.07
N THR A 127 13.04 -17.32 21.16
CA THR A 127 14.04 -16.30 21.51
C THR A 127 13.85 -14.99 20.74
N LEU A 128 14.31 -13.90 21.32
CA LEU A 128 14.34 -12.60 20.66
C LEU A 128 15.24 -12.61 19.41
N ALA A 129 16.28 -13.44 19.41
CA ALA A 129 17.18 -13.59 18.27
C ALA A 129 16.47 -14.19 17.05
N GLU A 130 15.63 -15.22 17.25
CA GLU A 130 14.82 -15.84 16.20
C GLU A 130 13.78 -14.86 15.65
N LEU A 131 13.06 -14.14 16.51
CA LEU A 131 12.12 -13.11 16.09
C LEU A 131 12.80 -12.03 15.24
N ASN A 132 13.97 -11.52 15.66
CA ASN A 132 14.73 -10.55 14.89
C ASN A 132 15.19 -11.11 13.54
N ALA A 133 15.63 -12.37 13.49
CA ALA A 133 16.07 -13.02 12.26
C ALA A 133 14.92 -13.15 11.25
N ASP A 134 13.74 -13.57 11.70
CA ASP A 134 12.55 -13.67 10.87
C ASP A 134 12.07 -12.29 10.37
N VAL A 135 12.00 -11.28 11.25
CA VAL A 135 11.69 -9.90 10.84
C VAL A 135 12.68 -9.41 9.78
N ARG A 136 13.98 -9.69 9.98
CA ARG A 136 15.03 -9.35 9.02
C ARG A 136 14.81 -10.05 7.67
N GLU A 137 14.51 -11.34 7.66
CA GLU A 137 14.22 -12.09 6.43
C GLU A 137 13.01 -11.52 5.69
N ARG A 138 11.91 -11.23 6.42
CA ARG A 138 10.72 -10.61 5.84
C ARG A 138 11.03 -9.25 5.22
N LEU A 139 11.77 -8.39 5.92
CA LEU A 139 12.19 -7.09 5.40
C LEU A 139 13.14 -7.20 4.20
N LEU A 140 14.07 -8.16 4.21
CA LEU A 140 14.92 -8.43 3.05
C LEU A 140 14.09 -8.83 1.84
N ARG A 141 13.12 -9.72 2.02
CA ARG A 141 12.23 -10.15 0.95
C ARG A 141 11.40 -9.01 0.39
N LEU A 142 10.88 -8.13 1.24
CA LEU A 142 10.16 -6.92 0.81
C LEU A 142 11.08 -6.00 -0.01
N LYS A 143 12.29 -5.72 0.47
CA LYS A 143 13.26 -4.91 -0.27
C LYS A 143 13.67 -5.54 -1.60
N GLN A 144 13.83 -6.86 -1.66
CA GLN A 144 14.10 -7.55 -2.92
C GLN A 144 12.94 -7.36 -3.91
N LEU A 145 11.69 -7.57 -3.47
CA LEU A 145 10.50 -7.36 -4.30
C LEU A 145 10.43 -5.92 -4.84
N GLU A 146 10.69 -4.93 -3.98
CA GLU A 146 10.75 -3.52 -4.37
C GLU A 146 11.87 -3.24 -5.37
N GLN A 147 13.07 -3.80 -5.15
CA GLN A 147 14.19 -3.65 -6.08
C GLN A 147 13.89 -4.28 -7.44
N GLY A 148 13.23 -5.44 -7.47
CA GLY A 148 12.79 -6.07 -8.71
C GLY A 148 11.78 -5.22 -9.47
N ALA A 149 10.80 -4.65 -8.77
CA ALA A 149 9.84 -3.72 -9.37
C ALA A 149 10.54 -2.47 -9.93
N GLN A 150 11.43 -1.84 -9.15
CA GLN A 150 12.19 -0.67 -9.62
C GLN A 150 13.10 -1.00 -10.81
N ALA A 151 13.75 -2.17 -10.81
CA ALA A 151 14.61 -2.60 -11.92
C ALA A 151 13.79 -2.80 -13.20
N ARG A 152 12.62 -3.41 -13.08
CA ARG A 152 11.66 -3.58 -14.18
C ARG A 152 11.21 -2.24 -14.74
N ASP A 153 10.82 -1.31 -13.87
CA ASP A 153 10.31 0.00 -14.30
C ASP A 153 11.42 0.82 -14.99
N LYS A 154 12.64 0.79 -14.46
CA LYS A 154 13.83 1.41 -15.10
C LYS A 154 14.18 0.77 -16.44
N LEU A 155 14.02 -0.54 -16.58
CA LEU A 155 14.25 -1.22 -17.86
C LEU A 155 13.24 -0.72 -18.91
N VAL A 156 11.96 -0.62 -18.56
CA VAL A 156 10.92 -0.09 -19.47
C VAL A 156 11.24 1.34 -19.86
N GLU A 157 11.53 2.20 -18.87
CA GLU A 157 11.90 3.60 -19.13
C GLU A 157 13.09 3.71 -20.08
N HIS A 158 14.15 2.92 -19.83
CA HIS A 158 15.33 2.90 -20.68
C HIS A 158 15.01 2.44 -22.10
N LEU A 159 14.20 1.40 -22.27
CA LEU A 159 13.80 0.89 -23.58
C LEU A 159 12.94 1.92 -24.34
N MET A 160 12.02 2.59 -23.66
CA MET A 160 11.18 3.63 -24.25
C MET A 160 11.98 4.86 -24.72
N GLN A 161 13.09 5.18 -24.03
CA GLN A 161 14.01 6.26 -24.43
C GLN A 161 14.97 5.84 -25.55
N SER A 162 15.29 4.54 -25.64
CA SER A 162 16.31 4.03 -26.56
C SER A 162 15.74 3.54 -27.90
N VAL A 163 14.45 3.24 -27.96
CA VAL A 163 13.78 2.70 -29.14
C VAL A 163 12.74 3.69 -29.67
N GLU A 164 12.85 4.04 -30.95
CA GLU A 164 11.82 4.80 -31.62
C GLU A 164 10.63 3.89 -31.95
N VAL A 165 9.48 4.15 -31.31
CA VAL A 165 8.22 3.44 -31.57
C VAL A 165 7.26 4.38 -32.27
N VAL A 166 6.93 4.05 -33.51
CA VAL A 166 5.97 4.81 -34.32
C VAL A 166 4.55 4.31 -34.04
N VAL A 167 3.70 5.19 -33.53
CA VAL A 167 2.29 4.90 -33.30
C VAL A 167 1.46 5.56 -34.40
N PRO A 168 0.55 4.83 -35.08
CA PRO A 168 -0.36 5.42 -36.05
C PRO A 168 -1.25 6.50 -35.44
N GLU A 169 -1.31 7.68 -36.07
CA GLU A 169 -2.13 8.81 -35.61
C GLU A 169 -3.60 8.46 -35.48
N SER A 170 -4.13 7.61 -36.37
CA SER A 170 -5.52 7.16 -36.31
C SER A 170 -5.82 6.42 -35.01
N LEU A 171 -4.90 5.59 -34.54
CA LEU A 171 -5.07 4.82 -33.30
C LEU A 171 -5.08 5.74 -32.07
N VAL A 172 -4.20 6.75 -32.07
CA VAL A 172 -4.19 7.78 -31.02
C VAL A 172 -5.50 8.57 -31.04
N SER A 173 -5.92 9.03 -32.22
CA SER A 173 -7.17 9.80 -32.39
C SER A 173 -8.40 9.03 -31.89
N ASP A 174 -8.51 7.75 -32.24
CA ASP A 174 -9.61 6.89 -31.81
C ASP A 174 -9.60 6.72 -30.27
N GLY A 175 -8.42 6.44 -29.68
CA GLY A 175 -8.28 6.29 -28.23
C GLY A 175 -8.59 7.58 -27.45
N VAL A 176 -8.16 8.74 -27.97
CA VAL A 176 -8.49 10.05 -27.39
C VAL A 176 -9.99 10.33 -27.46
N HIS A 177 -10.63 10.01 -28.59
CA HIS A 177 -12.08 10.17 -28.74
C HIS A 177 -12.84 9.33 -27.72
N ASP A 178 -12.53 8.03 -27.62
CA ASP A 178 -13.17 7.09 -26.70
C ASP A 178 -13.00 7.50 -25.23
N HIS A 179 -11.82 8.03 -24.88
CA HIS A 179 -11.54 8.50 -23.53
C HIS A 179 -12.38 9.74 -23.19
N LEU A 180 -12.36 10.76 -24.05
CA LEU A 180 -13.10 12.00 -23.82
C LEU A 180 -14.62 11.80 -23.90
N GLU A 181 -15.11 10.86 -24.72
CA GLU A 181 -16.53 10.51 -24.78
C GLU A 181 -17.02 9.95 -23.44
N LYS A 182 -16.26 9.04 -22.83
CA LYS A 182 -16.60 8.44 -21.52
C LYS A 182 -16.65 9.48 -20.40
N GLU A 183 -15.85 10.54 -20.51
CA GLU A 183 -15.87 11.66 -19.57
C GLU A 183 -16.91 12.74 -19.91
N GLY A 184 -17.52 12.69 -21.10
CA GLY A 184 -18.41 13.74 -21.60
C GLY A 184 -17.68 15.06 -21.90
N ARG A 185 -16.38 15.01 -22.21
CA ARG A 185 -15.47 16.17 -22.36
C ARG A 185 -14.91 16.30 -23.78
N LEU A 186 -15.67 15.91 -24.80
CA LEU A 186 -15.22 15.92 -26.20
C LEU A 186 -14.75 17.29 -26.72
N GLU A 187 -15.29 18.39 -26.18
CA GLU A 187 -14.98 19.77 -26.61
C GLU A 187 -13.85 20.43 -25.78
N ASP A 188 -13.21 19.71 -24.86
CA ASP A 188 -12.14 20.23 -24.00
C ASP A 188 -10.76 20.09 -24.67
N ASP A 189 -10.33 21.12 -25.39
CA ASP A 189 -9.07 21.10 -26.16
C ASP A 189 -7.80 20.98 -25.31
N VAL A 190 -7.82 21.53 -24.09
CA VAL A 190 -6.67 21.43 -23.16
C VAL A 190 -6.54 19.99 -22.69
N HIS A 191 -7.63 19.42 -22.18
CA HIS A 191 -7.67 18.04 -21.73
C HIS A 191 -7.39 17.06 -22.88
N ARG A 192 -7.88 17.35 -24.09
CA ARG A 192 -7.59 16.56 -25.30
C ARG A 192 -6.09 16.45 -25.57
N THR A 193 -5.34 17.53 -25.38
CA THR A 193 -3.88 17.52 -25.60
C THR A 193 -3.20 16.61 -24.59
N GLU A 194 -3.56 16.72 -23.30
CA GLU A 194 -3.04 15.86 -22.23
C GLU A 194 -3.36 14.38 -22.52
N VAL A 195 -4.62 14.06 -22.85
CA VAL A 195 -5.06 12.70 -23.20
C VAL A 195 -4.35 12.20 -24.46
N THR A 196 -4.04 13.07 -25.43
CA THR A 196 -3.30 12.69 -26.65
C THR A 196 -1.88 12.24 -26.31
N ASP A 197 -1.19 12.97 -25.45
CA ASP A 197 0.16 12.62 -25.00
C ASP A 197 0.14 11.30 -24.20
N GLU A 198 -0.83 11.14 -23.30
CA GLU A 198 -1.01 9.90 -22.52
C GLU A 198 -1.32 8.69 -23.40
N MET A 199 -2.25 8.81 -24.36
CA MET A 199 -2.61 7.73 -25.29
C MET A 199 -1.43 7.37 -26.18
N THR A 200 -0.70 8.37 -26.69
CA THR A 200 0.50 8.13 -27.49
C THR A 200 1.55 7.37 -26.70
N LEU A 201 1.81 7.78 -25.46
CA LEU A 201 2.77 7.12 -24.58
C LEU A 201 2.35 5.68 -24.25
N SER A 202 1.06 5.47 -23.97
CA SER A 202 0.47 4.16 -23.68
C SER A 202 0.61 3.21 -24.87
N PHE A 203 0.24 3.65 -26.08
CA PHE A 203 0.39 2.82 -27.29
C PHE A 203 1.86 2.52 -27.61
N LYS A 204 2.78 3.48 -27.40
CA LYS A 204 4.22 3.24 -27.55
C LYS A 204 4.69 2.14 -26.61
N HIS A 205 4.30 2.24 -25.35
CA HIS A 205 4.63 1.24 -24.33
C HIS A 205 4.11 -0.14 -24.74
N ASP A 206 2.84 -0.23 -25.14
CA ASP A 206 2.20 -1.49 -25.53
C ASP A 206 2.86 -2.14 -26.74
N PHE A 207 3.15 -1.36 -27.79
CA PHE A 207 3.83 -1.87 -28.98
C PHE A 207 5.25 -2.34 -28.67
N LEU A 208 5.97 -1.61 -27.81
CA LEU A 208 7.29 -2.03 -27.35
C LEU A 208 7.19 -3.37 -26.61
N MET A 209 6.26 -3.49 -25.66
CA MET A 209 6.10 -4.73 -24.89
C MET A 209 5.67 -5.91 -25.77
N ASP A 210 4.75 -5.71 -26.72
CA ASP A 210 4.31 -6.74 -27.66
C ASP A 210 5.44 -7.17 -28.60
N ALA A 211 6.31 -6.23 -29.00
CA ALA A 211 7.51 -6.54 -29.77
C ALA A 211 8.50 -7.40 -28.96
N ILE A 212 8.66 -7.13 -27.65
CA ILE A 212 9.51 -7.93 -26.75
C ILE A 212 8.89 -9.33 -26.57
N VAL A 213 7.58 -9.45 -26.32
CA VAL A 213 6.88 -10.73 -26.24
C VAL A 213 7.15 -11.59 -27.46
N LYS A 214 7.05 -10.98 -28.66
CA LYS A 214 7.31 -11.66 -29.93
C LYS A 214 8.79 -12.05 -30.10
N ALA A 215 9.71 -11.15 -29.78
CA ALA A 215 11.15 -11.38 -29.90
C ALA A 215 11.64 -12.49 -28.96
N GLU A 216 11.10 -12.53 -27.75
CA GLU A 216 11.44 -13.53 -26.71
C GLU A 216 10.61 -14.81 -26.82
N GLN A 217 9.70 -14.90 -27.80
CA GLN A 217 8.85 -16.07 -28.06
C GLN A 217 8.12 -16.56 -26.80
N VAL A 218 7.62 -15.61 -26.02
CA VAL A 218 7.03 -15.90 -24.71
C VAL A 218 5.74 -16.69 -24.86
N GLN A 219 5.65 -17.79 -24.10
CA GLN A 219 4.44 -18.59 -23.98
C GLN A 219 3.91 -18.49 -22.55
N VAL A 220 2.64 -18.13 -22.40
CA VAL A 220 1.95 -18.11 -21.11
C VAL A 220 1.30 -19.46 -20.87
N SER A 221 1.63 -20.09 -19.75
CA SER A 221 1.02 -21.33 -19.30
C SER A 221 -0.32 -21.09 -18.60
N GLU A 222 -1.17 -22.12 -18.56
CA GLU A 222 -2.43 -22.08 -17.81
C GLU A 222 -2.21 -21.83 -16.31
N SER A 223 -1.11 -22.32 -15.75
CA SER A 223 -0.73 -22.06 -14.35
C SER A 223 -0.43 -20.59 -14.11
N GLU A 224 0.34 -19.93 -14.98
CA GLU A 224 0.67 -18.51 -14.83
C GLU A 224 -0.57 -17.63 -14.95
N LEU A 225 -1.48 -17.97 -15.87
CA LEU A 225 -2.76 -17.28 -16.00
C LEU A 225 -3.63 -17.48 -14.76
N SER A 226 -3.69 -18.71 -14.24
CA SER A 226 -4.44 -19.04 -13.03
C SER A 226 -3.89 -18.30 -11.80
N GLU A 227 -2.58 -18.25 -11.62
CA GLU A 227 -1.92 -17.50 -10.54
C GLU A 227 -2.20 -16.00 -10.63
N TYR A 228 -2.17 -15.45 -11.85
CA TYR A 228 -2.55 -14.05 -12.08
C TYR A 228 -3.99 -13.78 -11.66
N ILE A 229 -4.94 -14.62 -12.09
CA ILE A 229 -6.36 -14.51 -11.72
C ILE A 229 -6.54 -14.57 -10.20
N VAL A 230 -5.91 -15.55 -9.53
CA VAL A 230 -6.01 -15.70 -8.06
C VAL A 230 -5.47 -14.46 -7.36
N ARG A 231 -4.27 -14.01 -7.71
CA ARG A 231 -3.63 -12.85 -7.09
C ARG A 231 -4.45 -11.58 -7.29
N THR A 232 -4.97 -11.35 -8.49
CA THR A 232 -5.77 -10.16 -8.80
C THR A 232 -7.13 -10.24 -8.10
N ALA A 233 -7.83 -11.38 -8.15
CA ALA A 233 -9.10 -11.57 -7.45
C ALA A 233 -8.99 -11.29 -5.94
N SER A 234 -7.91 -11.73 -5.29
CA SER A 234 -7.66 -11.44 -3.87
C SER A 234 -7.53 -9.94 -3.58
N ARG A 235 -6.94 -9.15 -4.49
CA ARG A 235 -6.86 -7.69 -4.32
C ARG A 235 -8.23 -7.01 -4.40
N TYR A 236 -9.13 -7.56 -5.21
CA TYR A 236 -10.52 -7.09 -5.33
C TYR A 236 -11.46 -7.69 -4.27
N GLY A 237 -10.97 -8.56 -3.38
CA GLY A 237 -11.81 -9.25 -2.40
C GLY A 237 -12.82 -10.23 -3.03
N MET A 238 -12.55 -10.70 -4.25
CA MET A 238 -13.42 -11.60 -5.01
C MET A 238 -12.91 -13.05 -4.98
N ALA A 239 -13.82 -14.01 -5.10
CA ALA A 239 -13.43 -15.40 -5.35
C ALA A 239 -12.82 -15.52 -6.77
N PRO A 240 -11.72 -16.28 -6.97
CA PRO A 240 -11.05 -16.39 -8.27
C PRO A 240 -11.97 -16.82 -9.41
N ARG A 241 -12.92 -17.72 -9.15
CA ARG A 241 -13.89 -18.19 -10.14
C ARG A 241 -14.85 -17.09 -10.58
N ASP A 242 -15.32 -16.26 -9.65
CA ASP A 242 -16.24 -15.17 -9.97
C ASP A 242 -15.52 -14.08 -10.75
N PHE A 243 -14.30 -13.74 -10.35
CA PHE A 243 -13.45 -12.80 -11.08
C PHE A 243 -13.16 -13.27 -12.52
N ALA A 244 -12.80 -14.54 -12.70
CA ALA A 244 -12.61 -15.12 -14.03
C ALA A 244 -13.88 -15.07 -14.89
N ASN A 245 -15.05 -15.33 -14.29
CA ASN A 245 -16.33 -15.21 -14.99
C ASN A 245 -16.62 -13.77 -15.43
N GLU A 246 -16.35 -12.77 -14.59
CA GLU A 246 -16.55 -11.37 -14.93
C GLU A 246 -15.61 -10.92 -16.07
N ILE A 247 -14.32 -11.30 -16.02
CA ILE A 247 -13.37 -11.06 -17.12
C ILE A 247 -13.87 -11.71 -18.42
N ALA A 248 -14.36 -12.95 -18.35
CA ALA A 248 -14.87 -13.68 -19.50
C ALA A 248 -16.10 -12.99 -20.11
N LYS A 249 -17.06 -12.59 -19.27
CA LYS A 249 -18.27 -11.85 -19.72
C LYS A 249 -17.92 -10.49 -20.33
N ALA A 250 -16.92 -9.81 -19.79
CA ALA A 250 -16.43 -8.54 -20.31
C ALA A 250 -15.59 -8.69 -21.60
N GLY A 251 -15.29 -9.92 -22.03
CA GLY A 251 -14.44 -10.17 -23.20
C GLY A 251 -12.97 -9.82 -22.99
N GLN A 252 -12.53 -9.68 -21.73
CA GLN A 252 -11.20 -9.20 -21.35
C GLN A 252 -10.15 -10.31 -21.15
N ILE A 253 -10.47 -11.57 -21.48
CA ILE A 253 -9.51 -12.67 -21.34
C ILE A 253 -8.25 -12.41 -22.17
N GLY A 254 -8.40 -11.84 -23.37
CA GLY A 254 -7.28 -11.52 -24.25
C GLY A 254 -6.33 -10.47 -23.66
N SER A 255 -6.86 -9.43 -23.01
CA SER A 255 -6.03 -8.40 -22.37
C SER A 255 -5.29 -8.96 -21.15
N ILE A 256 -5.95 -9.80 -20.34
CA ILE A 256 -5.28 -10.46 -19.22
C ILE A 256 -4.15 -11.38 -19.70
N PHE A 257 -4.37 -12.12 -20.78
CA PHE A 257 -3.32 -12.95 -21.37
C PHE A 257 -2.15 -12.08 -21.85
N ALA A 258 -2.42 -10.96 -22.51
CA ALA A 258 -1.41 -10.01 -22.95
C ALA A 258 -0.62 -9.43 -21.76
N ASP A 259 -1.28 -9.05 -20.68
CA ASP A 259 -0.62 -8.54 -19.46
C ASP A 259 0.34 -9.57 -18.87
N VAL A 260 -0.09 -10.83 -18.77
CA VAL A 260 0.76 -11.92 -18.27
C VAL A 260 1.94 -12.17 -19.21
N ALA A 261 1.71 -12.16 -20.53
CA ALA A 261 2.76 -12.35 -21.53
C ALA A 261 3.81 -11.22 -21.47
N ARG A 262 3.37 -9.95 -21.42
CA ARG A 262 4.25 -8.78 -21.33
C ARG A 262 5.06 -8.77 -20.04
N ALA A 263 4.42 -9.05 -18.91
CA ALA A 263 5.10 -9.15 -17.62
C ALA A 263 6.18 -10.26 -17.64
N LYS A 264 5.87 -11.41 -18.24
CA LYS A 264 6.83 -12.51 -18.41
C LYS A 264 7.97 -12.16 -19.36
N ALA A 265 7.67 -11.51 -20.49
CA ALA A 265 8.69 -11.08 -21.45
C ALA A 265 9.71 -10.13 -20.82
N LEU A 266 9.22 -9.16 -20.05
CA LEU A 266 10.07 -8.22 -19.36
C LEU A 266 10.92 -8.90 -18.28
N ALA A 267 10.38 -9.90 -17.57
CA ALA A 267 11.15 -10.71 -16.64
C ALA A 267 12.28 -11.47 -17.35
N VAL A 268 12.03 -12.08 -18.52
CA VAL A 268 13.07 -12.75 -19.33
C VAL A 268 14.18 -11.78 -19.75
N VAL A 269 13.82 -10.56 -20.16
CA VAL A 269 14.83 -9.54 -20.52
C VAL A 269 15.64 -9.13 -19.28
N LEU A 270 14.96 -8.94 -18.15
CA LEU A 270 15.59 -8.52 -16.89
C LEU A 270 16.62 -9.55 -16.39
N GLU A 271 16.42 -10.84 -16.66
CA GLU A 271 17.37 -11.91 -16.30
C GLU A 271 18.69 -11.84 -17.07
N ARG A 272 18.70 -11.20 -18.24
CA ARG A 272 19.90 -11.10 -19.10
C ARG A 272 20.73 -9.85 -18.85
N ILE A 273 20.30 -8.96 -17.95
CA ILE A 273 20.99 -7.71 -17.67
C ILE A 273 21.56 -7.68 -16.25
N ASP A 274 22.65 -6.94 -16.08
CA ASP A 274 23.22 -6.69 -14.76
C ASP A 274 22.44 -5.58 -14.05
N VAL A 275 21.55 -5.97 -13.14
CA VAL A 275 20.86 -5.02 -12.26
C VAL A 275 21.77 -4.64 -11.10
N LYS A 276 21.99 -3.34 -10.91
CA LYS A 276 22.76 -2.78 -9.81
C LYS A 276 21.90 -1.83 -8.99
N ASP A 277 22.10 -1.84 -7.68
CA ASP A 277 21.50 -0.82 -6.81
C ASP A 277 22.26 0.51 -6.89
N ALA A 278 21.76 1.53 -6.20
CA ALA A 278 22.35 2.88 -6.18
C ALA A 278 23.81 2.91 -5.68
N SER A 279 24.26 1.87 -4.95
CA SER A 279 25.66 1.74 -4.50
C SER A 279 26.54 0.99 -5.50
N GLY A 280 25.98 0.52 -6.62
CA GLY A 280 26.67 -0.28 -7.63
C GLY A 280 26.74 -1.77 -7.31
N LYS A 281 26.10 -2.23 -6.22
CA LYS A 281 26.05 -3.65 -5.85
C LYS A 281 25.06 -4.39 -6.75
N LYS A 282 25.45 -5.56 -7.25
CA LYS A 282 24.56 -6.44 -8.02
C LYS A 282 23.35 -6.83 -7.17
N VAL A 283 22.15 -6.63 -7.72
CA VAL A 283 20.90 -7.09 -7.13
C VAL A 283 20.61 -8.47 -7.69
N ASP A 284 20.43 -9.44 -6.81
CA ASP A 284 19.99 -10.76 -7.21
C ASP A 284 18.47 -10.78 -7.30
N LEU A 285 17.96 -11.02 -8.51
CA LEU A 285 16.53 -11.10 -8.79
C LEU A 285 16.07 -12.55 -8.99
N THR A 286 16.95 -13.55 -8.82
CA THR A 286 16.58 -14.95 -9.06
C THR A 286 15.51 -15.46 -8.10
N GLU A 287 15.44 -14.92 -6.88
CA GLU A 287 14.41 -15.30 -5.90
C GLU A 287 13.03 -14.70 -6.20
N LEU A 288 12.97 -13.68 -7.07
CA LEU A 288 11.72 -13.05 -7.51
C LEU A 288 11.13 -13.73 -8.74
N ARG A 289 11.79 -14.77 -9.25
CA ARG A 289 11.31 -15.54 -10.38
C ARG A 289 9.94 -16.12 -10.07
N PRO A 290 8.97 -16.06 -11.01
CA PRO A 290 7.86 -16.99 -10.97
C PRO A 290 8.45 -18.39 -10.98
N LYS A 291 8.04 -19.26 -10.05
CA LYS A 291 8.50 -20.65 -10.00
C LYS A 291 8.02 -21.34 -11.28
N SER A 292 8.85 -21.38 -12.30
CA SER A 292 8.53 -22.07 -13.54
C SER A 292 8.47 -23.57 -13.24
N ALA A 293 7.42 -24.24 -13.72
CA ALA A 293 7.25 -25.70 -13.61
C ALA A 293 8.24 -26.49 -14.49
N ILE A 294 9.29 -25.85 -15.01
CA ILE A 294 10.35 -26.49 -15.76
C ILE A 294 11.47 -26.81 -14.76
N GLN A 295 11.36 -27.98 -14.12
CA GLN A 295 12.56 -28.69 -13.70
C GLN A 295 13.30 -29.08 -14.97
N ASP A 296 14.46 -28.49 -15.22
CA ASP A 296 15.41 -29.09 -16.14
C ASP A 296 15.69 -30.52 -15.63
N PRO A 297 15.52 -31.56 -16.46
CA PRO A 297 15.97 -32.88 -16.05
C PRO A 297 17.48 -32.82 -15.85
N GLU A 298 17.95 -33.24 -14.67
CA GLU A 298 19.38 -33.39 -14.41
C GLU A 298 20.03 -34.19 -15.55
N PRO A 299 21.22 -33.78 -16.03
CA PRO A 299 21.95 -34.57 -17.00
C PRO A 299 22.33 -35.89 -16.31
N ASN A 300 21.72 -36.99 -16.76
CA ASN A 300 22.14 -38.34 -16.35
C ASN A 300 23.65 -38.50 -16.60
N GLU A 301 24.39 -38.82 -15.54
CA GLU A 301 25.74 -39.39 -15.61
C GLU A 301 25.75 -40.77 -16.29
#